data_AF-A0A967T444-F1
#
_entry.id   AF-A0A967T444-F1
#
_cell.length_a   1.000
_cell.length_b   1.000
_cell.length_c   1.000
_cell.angle_alpha   90.00
_cell.angle_beta   90.00
_cell.angle_gamma   90.00
#
_symmetry.space_group_name_H-M   'P 1'
#
loop_
_entity.id
_entity.type
_entity.pdbx_description
1 polymer ?
#
loop_
_entity_poly.entity_id
_entity_poly.type
_entity_poly.pdbx_seq_one_letter_code
_entity_poly.pdbx_strand_id
1 'polypeptide(L)'
;IVAAGTSLPEIATSVLASIKGERDLAVGNIVGSNLFNIMCIIGLTAIILPSGIAVQPGVVGFDIPVMIAASIICLPIFITGQLVSRWEGGFFLGYYIAFTVYLILTATEHHLLSYFNAAMGWFVLPMTLMTGLFMLVREWKNGTKKI
;
A
#
# COMPACT_ATOMS: atom_id res chain seq x y z
N ILE A 1 -12.97 -7.67 2.35
CA ILE A 1 -13.03 -9.11 2.72
C ILE A 1 -12.41 -9.98 1.64
N VAL A 2 -12.92 -9.98 0.39
CA VAL A 2 -12.36 -10.77 -0.73
C VAL A 2 -10.86 -10.52 -0.94
N ALA A 3 -10.45 -9.26 -1.02
CA ALA A 3 -9.05 -8.88 -1.20
C ALA A 3 -8.12 -9.40 -0.09
N ALA A 4 -8.60 -9.45 1.16
CA ALA A 4 -7.82 -10.02 2.24
C ALA A 4 -7.65 -11.53 2.04
N GLY A 5 -8.74 -12.24 1.71
CA GLY A 5 -8.73 -13.68 1.49
C GLY A 5 -7.83 -14.13 0.33
N THR A 6 -7.82 -13.39 -0.78
CA THR A 6 -6.97 -13.70 -1.94
C THR A 6 -5.50 -13.46 -1.68
N SER A 7 -5.14 -12.60 -0.71
CA SER A 7 -3.75 -12.29 -0.37
C SER A 7 -3.25 -12.98 0.90
N LEU A 8 -4.09 -13.82 1.54
CA LEU A 8 -3.73 -14.56 2.76
C LEU A 8 -2.53 -15.51 2.54
N PRO A 9 -2.47 -16.33 1.47
CA PRO A 9 -1.32 -17.19 1.22
C PRO A 9 -0.01 -16.40 1.11
N GLU A 10 -0.03 -15.26 0.43
CA GLU A 10 1.12 -14.39 0.20
C GLU A 10 1.57 -13.70 1.49
N ILE A 11 0.64 -13.27 2.32
CA ILE A 11 0.95 -12.75 3.64
C ILE A 11 1.61 -13.85 4.49
N ALA A 12 1.07 -15.08 4.45
CA ALA A 12 1.64 -16.20 5.19
C ALA A 12 3.07 -16.52 4.72
N THR A 13 3.33 -16.56 3.42
CA THR A 13 4.68 -16.82 2.89
C THR A 13 5.66 -15.70 3.24
N SER A 14 5.28 -14.43 3.10
CA SER A 14 6.13 -13.29 3.45
C SER A 14 6.42 -13.19 4.95
N VAL A 15 5.45 -13.51 5.81
CA VAL A 15 5.65 -13.54 7.27
C VAL A 15 6.60 -14.68 7.65
N LEU A 16 6.40 -15.87 7.10
CA LEU A 16 7.28 -17.02 7.38
C LEU A 16 8.71 -16.76 6.90
N ALA A 17 8.88 -16.20 5.70
CA ALA A 17 10.20 -15.79 5.17
C ALA A 17 10.86 -14.74 6.07
N SER A 18 10.09 -13.75 6.54
CA SER A 18 10.59 -12.71 7.46
C SER A 18 11.05 -13.29 8.80
N ILE A 19 10.31 -14.25 9.37
CA ILE A 19 10.68 -14.93 10.63
C ILE A 19 11.95 -15.78 10.45
N LYS A 20 12.13 -16.40 9.29
CA LYS A 20 13.33 -17.18 8.94
C LYS A 20 14.55 -16.31 8.62
N GLY A 21 14.40 -14.98 8.57
CA GLY A 21 15.47 -14.05 8.19
C GLY A 21 15.70 -13.94 6.68
N GLU A 22 14.85 -14.58 5.85
CA GLU A 22 14.90 -14.54 4.38
C GLU A 22 14.16 -13.31 3.86
N ARG A 23 14.72 -12.12 4.14
CA ARG A 23 14.09 -10.83 3.84
C ARG A 23 13.89 -10.58 2.34
N ASP A 24 14.86 -10.99 1.53
CA ASP A 24 14.81 -10.82 0.08
C ASP A 24 13.65 -11.61 -0.53
N LEU A 25 13.39 -12.82 0.00
CA LEU A 25 12.25 -13.64 -0.39
C LEU A 25 10.92 -12.99 0.04
N ALA A 26 10.86 -12.44 1.25
CA ALA A 26 9.67 -11.76 1.74
C ALA A 26 9.30 -10.53 0.89
N VAL A 27 10.30 -9.72 0.51
CA VAL A 27 10.11 -8.54 -0.37
C VAL A 27 9.79 -8.97 -1.79
N GLY A 28 10.50 -9.97 -2.33
CA GLY A 28 10.25 -10.52 -3.65
C GLY A 28 8.83 -11.04 -3.82
N ASN A 29 8.29 -11.72 -2.81
CA ASN A 29 6.90 -12.19 -2.79
C ASN A 29 5.90 -11.02 -2.81
N ILE A 30 6.09 -9.99 -1.98
CA ILE A 30 5.17 -8.84 -1.93
C ILE A 30 5.17 -8.07 -3.25
N VAL A 31 6.36 -7.78 -3.80
CA VAL A 31 6.50 -7.01 -5.05
C VAL A 31 6.00 -7.84 -6.24
N GLY A 32 6.38 -9.12 -6.30
CA GLY A 32 6.00 -10.04 -7.37
C GLY A 32 4.49 -10.23 -7.46
N SER A 33 3.83 -10.49 -6.34
CA SER A 33 2.37 -10.69 -6.31
C SER A 33 1.59 -9.43 -6.68
N ASN A 34 2.03 -8.24 -6.25
CA ASN A 34 1.40 -6.98 -6.67
C ASN A 34 1.58 -6.71 -8.16
N LEU A 35 2.77 -6.97 -8.70
CA LEU A 35 3.02 -6.83 -10.14
C LEU A 35 2.19 -7.82 -10.96
N PHE A 36 2.12 -9.07 -10.52
CA PHE A 36 1.28 -10.10 -11.15
C PHE A 36 -0.20 -9.72 -11.14
N ASN A 37 -0.72 -9.19 -10.03
CA ASN A 37 -2.12 -8.76 -9.94
C ASN A 37 -2.43 -7.61 -10.92
N ILE A 38 -1.53 -6.64 -11.06
CA ILE A 38 -1.76 -5.51 -11.98
C ILE A 38 -1.56 -5.95 -13.45
N MET A 39 -0.45 -6.63 -13.75
CA MET A 39 -0.12 -6.97 -15.14
C MET A 39 -0.95 -8.13 -15.68
N CYS A 40 -1.05 -9.23 -14.93
CA CYS A 40 -1.74 -10.41 -15.39
C CYS A 40 -3.24 -10.32 -15.12
N ILE A 41 -3.68 -10.07 -13.88
CA ILE A 41 -5.11 -10.11 -13.58
C ILE A 41 -5.82 -8.91 -14.24
N ILE A 42 -5.44 -7.68 -13.90
CA ILE A 42 -6.08 -6.49 -14.47
C ILE A 42 -5.80 -6.38 -15.98
N GLY A 43 -4.56 -6.59 -16.41
CA GLY A 43 -4.20 -6.50 -17.83
C GLY A 43 -4.92 -7.52 -18.72
N LEU A 44 -5.00 -8.80 -18.32
CA LEU A 44 -5.76 -9.79 -19.09
C LEU A 44 -7.26 -9.52 -19.04
N THR A 45 -7.80 -9.10 -17.89
CA THR A 45 -9.22 -8.74 -17.77
C THR A 45 -9.57 -7.60 -18.73
N ALA A 46 -8.69 -6.59 -18.86
CA ALA A 46 -8.88 -5.47 -19.79
C ALA A 46 -8.83 -5.91 -21.26
N ILE A 47 -8.04 -6.93 -21.61
CA ILE A 47 -8.00 -7.49 -22.98
C ILE A 47 -9.28 -8.28 -23.29
N ILE A 48 -9.77 -9.06 -22.32
CA ILE A 48 -10.92 -9.96 -22.50
C ILE A 48 -12.25 -9.18 -22.51
N LEU A 49 -12.36 -8.07 -21.78
CA LEU A 49 -13.55 -7.21 -21.75
C LEU A 49 -13.36 -5.97 -22.65
N PRO A 50 -13.74 -6.03 -23.94
CA PRO A 50 -13.65 -4.88 -24.85
C PRO A 50 -14.59 -3.73 -24.46
N SER A 51 -15.62 -4.00 -23.65
CA SER A 51 -16.51 -2.97 -23.07
C SER A 51 -15.87 -2.19 -21.92
N GLY A 52 -14.65 -2.54 -21.50
CA GLY A 52 -13.98 -1.97 -20.34
C GLY A 52 -14.42 -2.60 -19.01
N ILE A 53 -13.67 -2.27 -17.96
CA ILE A 53 -13.92 -2.72 -16.58
C ILE A 53 -14.75 -1.65 -15.89
N ALA A 54 -15.95 -2.00 -15.40
CA ALA A 54 -16.77 -1.08 -14.62
C ALA A 54 -16.10 -0.83 -13.26
N VAL A 55 -15.69 0.42 -13.03
CA VAL A 55 -15.07 0.86 -11.78
C VAL A 55 -15.97 1.90 -11.11
N GLN A 56 -16.20 1.76 -9.80
CA GLN A 56 -17.00 2.71 -9.05
C GLN A 56 -16.30 4.08 -8.99
N PRO A 57 -17.02 5.21 -9.14
CA PRO A 57 -16.40 6.54 -9.14
C PRO A 57 -15.56 6.86 -7.90
N GLY A 58 -15.95 6.35 -6.73
CA GLY A 58 -15.19 6.51 -5.48
C GLY A 58 -13.82 5.85 -5.52
N VAL A 59 -13.69 4.70 -6.19
CA VAL A 59 -12.42 3.99 -6.35
C VAL A 59 -11.46 4.81 -7.21
N VAL A 60 -11.96 5.41 -8.29
CA VAL A 60 -11.14 6.25 -9.20
C VAL A 60 -10.74 7.56 -8.53
N GLY A 61 -11.66 8.19 -7.81
CA GLY A 61 -11.45 9.51 -7.22
C GLY A 61 -10.60 9.51 -5.94
N PHE A 62 -10.54 8.39 -5.21
CA PHE A 62 -9.93 8.36 -3.89
C PHE A 62 -9.03 7.13 -3.67
N ASP A 63 -9.55 5.91 -3.85
CA ASP A 63 -8.80 4.68 -3.51
C ASP A 63 -7.52 4.52 -4.36
N ILE A 64 -7.63 4.70 -5.68
CA ILE A 64 -6.49 4.60 -6.60
C ILE A 64 -5.40 5.65 -6.29
N PRO A 65 -5.71 6.96 -6.16
CA PRO A 65 -4.73 7.96 -5.75
C PRO A 65 -4.02 7.62 -4.43
N VAL A 66 -4.75 7.13 -3.43
CA VAL A 66 -4.20 6.73 -2.12
C VAL A 66 -3.27 5.52 -2.27
N MET A 67 -3.64 4.53 -3.08
CA MET A 67 -2.79 3.36 -3.38
C MET A 67 -1.50 3.75 -4.12
N ILE A 68 -1.58 4.69 -5.06
CA ILE A 68 -0.41 5.21 -5.78
C ILE A 68 0.52 5.96 -4.82
N ALA A 69 -0.03 6.85 -3.98
CA ALA A 69 0.74 7.59 -2.99
C ALA A 69 1.46 6.63 -2.02
N ALA A 70 0.75 5.63 -1.49
CA ALA A 70 1.34 4.62 -0.62
C ALA A 70 2.47 3.84 -1.33
N SER A 71 2.28 3.48 -2.60
CA SER A 71 3.30 2.78 -3.40
C SER A 71 4.56 3.63 -3.60
N ILE A 72 4.40 4.93 -3.87
CA ILE A 72 5.53 5.87 -4.03
C ILE A 72 6.33 6.00 -2.74
N ILE A 73 5.67 6.04 -1.58
CA ILE A 73 6.33 6.18 -0.27
C ILE A 73 7.10 4.92 0.11
N CYS A 74 6.68 3.76 -0.39
CA CYS A 74 7.44 2.54 -0.20
C CYS A 74 8.69 2.46 -1.11
N LEU A 75 8.77 3.23 -2.22
CA LEU A 75 9.91 3.16 -3.15
C LEU A 75 11.29 3.42 -2.50
N PRO A 76 11.50 4.47 -1.67
CA PRO A 76 12.78 4.71 -1.00
C PRO A 76 13.23 3.53 -0.12
N ILE A 77 12.28 2.84 0.51
CA ILE A 77 12.54 1.69 1.38
C ILE A 77 13.05 0.50 0.57
N PHE A 78 12.51 0.32 -0.64
CA PHE A 78 12.92 -0.75 -1.53
C PHE A 78 14.25 -0.49 -2.24
N ILE A 79 14.57 0.78 -2.53
CA ILE A 79 15.78 1.15 -3.29
C ILE A 79 17.05 1.15 -2.42
N THR A 80 16.94 1.45 -1.12
CA THR A 80 18.12 1.82 -0.30
C THR A 80 18.60 0.76 0.69
N GLY A 81 17.97 -0.43 0.71
CA GLY A 81 18.48 -1.54 1.51
C GLY A 81 17.55 -2.73 1.74
N GLN A 82 16.35 -2.77 1.14
CA GLN A 82 15.35 -3.84 1.34
C GLN A 82 15.02 -4.12 2.83
N LEU A 83 15.29 -3.15 3.70
CA LEU A 83 15.17 -3.27 5.14
C LEU A 83 14.10 -2.31 5.64
N VAL A 84 12.96 -2.87 6.05
CA VAL A 84 11.91 -2.14 6.75
C VAL A 84 12.25 -2.17 8.25
N SER A 85 12.49 -1.01 8.84
CA SER A 85 12.65 -0.90 10.30
C SER A 85 11.32 -1.14 11.01
N ARG A 86 11.38 -1.56 12.28
CA ARG A 86 10.17 -1.94 13.04
C ARG A 86 9.18 -0.78 13.21
N TRP A 87 9.67 0.46 13.27
CA TRP A 87 8.83 1.66 13.31
C TRP A 87 8.16 1.96 11.97
N GLU A 88 8.84 1.74 10.84
CA GLU A 88 8.26 1.89 9.50
C GLU A 88 7.17 0.85 9.28
N GLY A 89 7.43 -0.41 9.65
CA GLY A 89 6.42 -1.47 9.61
C GLY A 89 5.19 -1.15 10.46
N GLY A 90 5.39 -0.62 11.68
CA GLY A 90 4.30 -0.17 12.55
C GLY A 90 3.49 0.99 11.94
N PHE A 91 4.16 1.94 11.29
CA PHE A 91 3.50 3.04 10.58
C PHE A 91 2.63 2.54 9.42
N PHE A 92 3.16 1.68 8.53
CA PHE A 92 2.38 1.12 7.43
C PHE A 92 1.24 0.22 7.90
N LEU A 93 1.43 -0.53 8.99
CA LEU A 93 0.36 -1.32 9.58
C LEU A 93 -0.76 -0.43 10.14
N GLY A 94 -0.42 0.65 10.85
CA GLY A 94 -1.39 1.63 11.34
C GLY A 94 -2.16 2.29 10.18
N TYR A 95 -1.44 2.64 9.11
CA TYR A 95 -2.02 3.18 7.88
C TYR A 95 -3.02 2.19 7.23
N TYR A 96 -2.64 0.92 7.13
CA TYR A 96 -3.50 -0.14 6.60
C TYR A 96 -4.77 -0.34 7.44
N ILE A 97 -4.65 -0.33 8.78
CA ILE A 97 -5.79 -0.42 9.69
C ILE A 97 -6.72 0.77 9.50
N ALA A 98 -6.18 2.00 9.47
CA ALA A 98 -6.97 3.21 9.27
C ALA A 98 -7.74 3.18 7.94
N PHE A 99 -7.06 2.77 6.86
CA PHE A 99 -7.67 2.61 5.54
C PHE A 99 -8.76 1.53 5.52
N THR A 100 -8.53 0.39 6.19
CA THR A 100 -9.53 -0.69 6.29
C THR A 100 -10.77 -0.24 7.07
N VAL A 101 -10.58 0.49 8.18
CA VAL A 101 -11.69 1.07 8.95
C VAL A 101 -12.50 2.04 8.10
N TYR A 102 -11.84 2.89 7.32
CA TYR A 102 -12.53 3.77 6.37
C TYR A 102 -13.38 3.01 5.37
N LEU A 103 -12.85 1.95 4.75
CA LEU A 103 -13.60 1.15 3.79
C LEU A 103 -14.84 0.51 4.45
N ILE A 104 -14.73 0.05 5.70
CA ILE A 104 -15.86 -0.52 6.46
C ILE A 104 -16.92 0.56 6.77
N LEU A 105 -16.50 1.76 7.20
CA LEU A 105 -17.40 2.88 7.46
C LEU A 105 -18.09 3.37 6.17
N THR A 106 -17.36 3.33 5.06
CA THR A 106 -17.89 3.69 3.74
C THR A 106 -18.93 2.67 3.27
N ALA A 107 -18.67 1.38 3.46
CA ALA A 107 -19.58 0.30 3.09
C ALA A 107 -20.86 0.24 3.96
N THR A 108 -20.86 0.84 5.15
CA THR A 108 -22.01 0.86 6.07
C THR A 108 -22.88 2.11 5.91
N GLU A 109 -22.61 2.97 4.93
CA GLU A 109 -23.32 4.24 4.65
C GLU A 109 -23.55 5.11 5.89
N HIS A 110 -22.62 5.05 6.85
CA HIS A 110 -22.75 5.78 8.09
C HIS A 110 -22.67 7.29 7.80
N HIS A 111 -23.54 8.12 8.41
CA HIS A 111 -23.61 9.60 8.24
C HIS A 111 -22.27 10.36 8.46
N LEU A 112 -21.22 9.68 8.91
CA LEU A 112 -19.85 10.19 9.09
C LEU A 112 -19.01 10.15 7.79
N LEU A 113 -19.53 9.60 6.69
CA LEU A 113 -18.84 9.39 5.41
C LEU A 113 -18.28 10.69 4.81
N SER A 114 -19.01 11.80 4.95
CA SER A 114 -18.59 13.14 4.51
C SER A 114 -17.47 13.72 5.37
N TYR A 115 -17.49 13.48 6.69
CA TYR A 115 -16.41 13.88 7.60
C TYR A 115 -15.16 13.01 7.41
N PHE A 116 -15.33 11.71 7.14
CA PHE A 116 -14.22 10.80 6.97
C PHE A 116 -13.54 10.96 5.60
N ASN A 117 -14.27 11.20 4.51
CA ASN A 117 -13.67 11.46 3.20
C ASN A 117 -12.86 12.78 3.21
N ALA A 118 -13.38 13.82 3.89
CA ALA A 118 -12.64 15.05 4.14
C ALA A 118 -11.43 14.83 5.06
N ALA A 119 -11.59 14.09 6.16
CA ALA A 119 -10.50 13.77 7.08
C ALA A 119 -9.44 12.90 6.41
N MET A 120 -9.82 11.96 5.54
CA MET A 120 -8.85 11.08 4.91
C MET A 120 -8.14 11.80 3.75
N GLY A 121 -8.83 12.61 2.95
CA GLY A 121 -8.16 13.51 2.00
C GLY A 121 -7.21 14.51 2.68
N TRP A 122 -7.62 15.14 3.78
CA TRP A 122 -6.82 16.15 4.50
C TRP A 122 -5.80 15.60 5.48
N PHE A 123 -5.87 14.33 5.88
CA PHE A 123 -4.95 13.76 6.87
C PHE A 123 -4.04 12.73 6.23
N VAL A 124 -4.57 11.86 5.37
CA VAL A 124 -3.78 10.79 4.74
C VAL A 124 -2.82 11.36 3.70
N LEU A 125 -3.25 12.25 2.80
CA LEU A 125 -2.34 12.84 1.79
C LEU A 125 -1.18 13.65 2.40
N PRO A 126 -1.37 14.55 3.37
CA PRO A 126 -0.24 15.24 3.99
C PRO A 126 0.57 14.35 4.94
N MET A 127 -0.03 13.39 5.65
CA MET A 127 0.72 12.46 6.50
C MET A 127 1.59 11.51 5.67
N THR A 128 1.08 11.07 4.51
CA THR A 128 1.82 10.26 3.53
C THR A 128 2.95 11.05 2.89
N LEU A 129 2.71 12.31 2.51
CA LEU A 129 3.77 13.21 2.04
C LEU A 129 4.81 13.49 3.14
N MET A 130 4.39 13.71 4.39
CA MET A 130 5.30 13.95 5.51
C MET A 130 6.17 12.73 5.81
N THR A 131 5.60 11.52 5.83
CA THR A 131 6.40 10.31 6.07
C THR A 131 7.29 9.96 4.89
N GLY A 132 6.84 10.17 3.66
CA GLY A 132 7.68 10.05 2.47
C GLY A 132 8.88 11.01 2.50
N LEU A 133 8.64 12.29 2.81
CA LEU A 133 9.70 13.29 2.97
C LEU A 133 10.64 12.97 4.14
N PHE A 134 10.09 12.58 5.29
CA PHE A 134 10.89 12.21 6.46
C PHE A 134 11.79 11.00 6.18
N MET A 135 11.26 9.98 5.50
CA MET A 135 12.02 8.80 5.09
C MET A 135 13.09 9.19 4.06
N LEU A 136 12.76 9.95 3.03
CA LEU A 136 13.73 10.46 2.05
C LEU A 136 14.85 11.27 2.70
N VAL A 137 14.53 12.18 3.63
CA VAL A 137 15.52 13.02 4.32
C VAL A 137 16.40 12.20 5.27
N ARG A 138 15.80 11.25 6.02
CA ARG A 138 16.55 10.35 6.91
C ARG A 138 17.50 9.48 6.10
N GLU A 139 17.04 8.96 4.98
CA GLU A 139 17.81 8.05 4.13
C GLU A 139 18.90 8.81 3.37
N TRP A 140 18.64 10.02 2.89
CA TRP A 140 19.67 10.88 2.31
C TRP A 140 20.80 11.14 3.31
N LYS A 141 20.47 11.49 4.57
CA LYS A 141 21.45 11.68 5.66
C LYS A 141 22.23 10.41 6.02
N ASN A 142 21.62 9.23 5.95
CA ASN A 142 22.28 7.96 6.24
C ASN A 142 23.13 7.46 5.07
N GLY A 143 22.70 7.71 3.83
CA GLY A 143 23.44 7.42 2.60
C GLY A 143 24.69 8.28 2.47
N THR A 144 24.66 9.55 2.88
CA THR A 144 25.87 10.41 2.88
C THR A 144 26.93 9.98 3.90
N LYS A 145 26.59 9.16 4.90
CA LYS A 145 27.56 8.64 5.89
C LYS A 145 28.27 7.36 5.46
N LYS A 146 27.85 6.74 4.35
CA LYS A 146 28.42 5.49 3.82
C LYS A 146 29.34 5.70 2.60
N ILE A 147 29.55 6.95 2.17
CA ILE A 147 30.48 7.35 1.11
C ILE A 147 31.62 8.14 1.77
#